data_AF-A0AA50XQ16-F1
#
_entry.id   AF-A0AA50XQ16-F1
#
_cell.length_a   1.000
_cell.length_b   1.000
_cell.length_c   1.000
_cell.angle_alpha   90.00
_cell.angle_beta   90.00
_cell.angle_gamma   90.00
#
_symmetry.space_group_name_H-M   'P 1'
#
loop_
_entity.id
_entity.type
_entity.pdbx_description
1 polymer ?
#
loop_
_entity_poly.entity_id
_entity_poly.type
_entity_poly.pdbx_seq_one_letter_code
_entity_poly.pdbx_strand_id
1 'polypeptide(L)' 'ALQIAMCAPVMVELEGETDPLQIAMKELKQRKIPIIIRRYLPDHSY' A
#
# COMPACT_ATOMS: atom_id res chain seq x y z
N ALA A 1 -0.75 -5.21 0.03
CA ALA A 1 -1.59 -6.35 0.45
C ALA A 1 -1.01 -7.06 1.68
N LEU A 2 0.25 -7.55 1.69
CA LEU A 2 0.81 -8.29 2.84
C LEU A 2 0.75 -7.52 4.17
N GLN A 3 1.06 -6.22 4.17
CA GLN A 3 0.99 -5.39 5.39
C GLN A 3 -0.42 -5.40 6.00
N ILE A 4 -1.46 -5.24 5.18
CA ILE A 4 -2.86 -5.28 5.62
C ILE A 4 -3.23 -6.69 6.13
N ALA A 5 -2.75 -7.75 5.48
CA ALA A 5 -2.94 -9.13 5.95
C ALA A 5 -2.26 -9.41 7.30
N MET A 6 -1.20 -8.68 7.63
CA MET A 6 -0.54 -8.69 8.93
C MET A 6 -1.17 -7.70 9.94
N CYS A 7 -2.42 -7.29 9.72
CA CYS A 7 -3.16 -6.35 10.57
C CYS A 7 -2.49 -4.96 10.71
N ALA A 8 -1.77 -4.50 9.68
CA ALA A 8 -1.31 -3.11 9.63
C ALA A 8 -2.50 -2.14 9.57
N PRO A 9 -2.36 -0.91 10.12
CA PRO A 9 -3.40 0.10 10.07
C PRO A 9 -3.72 0.50 8.63
N VAL A 10 -5.02 0.55 8.30
CA VAL A 10 -5.54 0.95 6.99
C VAL A 10 -5.76 2.47 6.96
N MET A 11 -5.35 3.12 5.87
CA MET A 11 -5.36 4.59 5.69
C MET A 11 -6.62 5.12 4.99
N VAL A 12 -7.56 4.24 4.64
CA VAL A 12 -8.81 4.53 3.95
C VAL A 12 -10.01 3.94 4.68
N GLU A 13 -11.19 4.50 4.43
CA GLU A 13 -12.44 3.96 4.99
C GLU A 13 -12.82 2.64 4.31
N LEU A 14 -13.09 1.63 5.13
CA LEU A 14 -13.53 0.31 4.72
C LEU A 14 -15.06 0.32 4.54
N GLU A 15 -15.53 0.03 3.33
CA GLU A 15 -16.96 -0.01 2.98
C GLU A 15 -17.54 -1.43 3.00
N GLY A 16 -16.88 -2.36 3.72
CA GLY A 16 -17.23 -3.79 3.73
C GLY A 16 -16.24 -4.69 2.97
N GLU A 17 -15.14 -4.14 2.48
CA GLU A 17 -14.04 -4.91 1.89
C GLU A 17 -13.28 -5.67 2.99
N THR A 18 -13.22 -7.00 2.87
CA THR A 18 -12.48 -7.89 3.78
C THR A 18 -11.22 -8.47 3.14
N ASP A 19 -11.09 -8.41 1.82
CA ASP A 19 -9.92 -8.89 1.09
C ASP A 19 -8.75 -7.88 1.18
N PRO A 20 -7.60 -8.26 1.75
CA PRO A 20 -6.41 -7.38 1.86
C PRO A 20 -5.92 -6.83 0.51
N LEU A 21 -6.17 -7.54 -0.59
CA LEU A 21 -5.79 -7.06 -1.92
C LEU A 21 -6.71 -5.92 -2.40
N GLN A 22 -8.01 -6.04 -2.17
CA GLN A 22 -8.99 -5.00 -2.51
C GLN A 22 -8.73 -3.73 -1.71
N ILE A 23 -8.49 -3.87 -0.40
CA ILE A 23 -8.14 -2.74 0.48
C ILE A 23 -6.87 -2.04 -0.02
N ALA A 24 -5.82 -2.79 -0.36
CA ALA A 24 -4.58 -2.22 -0.90
C ALA A 24 -4.80 -1.51 -2.25
N MET A 25 -5.66 -2.04 -3.12
CA MET A 25 -6.02 -1.39 -4.38
C MET A 25 -6.79 -0.09 -4.14
N LYS A 26 -7.67 -0.05 -3.14
CA LYS A 26 -8.40 1.16 -2.76
C LYS A 26 -7.45 2.24 -2.22
N GLU A 27 -6.51 1.87 -1.36
CA GLU A 27 -5.45 2.77 -0.89
C GLU A 27 -4.59 3.31 -2.04
N LEU A 28 -4.27 2.46 -3.03
CA LEU A 28 -3.50 2.87 -4.22
C LEU A 28 -4.27 3.91 -5.05
N LYS A 29 -5.56 3.65 -5.31
CA LYS A 29 -6.43 4.57 -6.06
C LYS A 29 -6.55 5.92 -5.37
N GLN A 30 -6.62 5.93 -4.04
CA GLN A 30 -6.66 7.16 -3.23
C GLN A 30 -5.28 7.79 -2.96
N ARG A 31 -4.19 7.18 -3.46
CA ARG A 31 -2.79 7.61 -3.24
C ARG A 31 -2.42 7.74 -1.75
N LYS A 32 -3.01 6.90 -0.89
CA LYS A 32 -2.77 6.90 0.57
C LYS A 32 -1.88 5.74 1.04
N ILE A 33 -1.28 4.99 0.12
CA ILE A 33 -0.37 3.89 0.49
C ILE A 33 0.89 4.45 1.17
N PRO A 34 1.20 4.03 2.40
CA PRO A 34 2.36 4.50 3.15
C PRO A 34 3.65 3.75 2.74
N ILE A 35 4.02 3.80 1.46
CA ILE A 35 5.23 3.15 0.92
C ILE A 35 6.06 4.18 0.14
N ILE A 36 7.37 4.16 0.35
CA ILE A 36 8.34 4.95 -0.42
C ILE A 36 9.12 4.00 -1.31
N ILE A 37 9.11 4.24 -2.62
CA ILE A 37 9.91 3.48 -3.58
C ILE A 37 11.24 4.21 -3.76
N ARG A 38 12.35 3.55 -3.43
CA ARG A 38 13.70 4.00 -3.78
C ARG A 38 14.12 3.33 -5.09
N ARG A 39 14.39 4.11 -6.13
CA ARG A 39 14.74 3.59 -7.46
C ARG A 39 16.23 3.74 -7.67
N TYR A 40 16.96 2.64 -7.54
CA TYR A 40 18.41 2.65 -7.73
C TYR A 40 18.77 2.73 -9.22
N LEU A 41 19.65 3.66 -9.56
CA LEU A 41 20.26 3.76 -10.88
C LEU A 41 21.49 2.84 -10.98
N PRO A 42 21.98 2.52 -12.20
CA PRO A 42 23.17 1.69 -12.40
C PRO A 42 24.45 2.28 -11.79
N ASP A 43 24.45 3.57 -11.46
CA ASP A 43 25.53 4.28 -10.76
C ASP A 43 25.41 4.20 -9.22
N HIS A 44 24.48 3.39 -8.70
CA HIS A 44 24.15 3.22 -7.28
C HIS A 44 23.51 4.44 -6.58
N SER A 45 23.08 5.46 -7.33
CA SER A 45 22.27 6.57 -6.78
C SER A 45 20.78 6.18 -6.62
N TYR A 46 19.99 6.92 -5.81
CA TYR A 46 18.56 6.64 -5.53
C TYR A 46 17.68 7.89 -5.37
#